data_AF-A0A415RD36-F1
#
_entry.id   AF-A0A415RD36-F1
#
_cell.length_a   1.000
_cell.length_b   1.000
_cell.length_c   1.000
_cell.angle_alpha   90.00
_cell.angle_beta   90.00
_cell.angle_gamma   90.00
#
_symmetry.space_group_name_H-M   'P 1'
#
loop_
_entity.id
_entity.type
_entity.pdbx_description
1 polymer ?
#
loop_
_entity_poly.entity_id
_entity_poly.type
_entity_poly.pdbx_seq_one_letter_code
_entity_poly.pdbx_strand_id
1 'polypeptide(L)'
;MMLVPAMLASFGALNFMPPQAEAWTDQTHMAIERAAGLSSYQNACAPDVSKTVSAINRLKKNDGQAHFFDASKPPTREDVTAQLEMIGMSRDDCPDGYILGAIVNATRKAKAWTEMGKFDDYNYAILGHYCGDLSMPLHMSVYDDFNRKHHLNIDQTLTRKDVKWDVDAVPLITKEMTVDDSVRFHNEDEIIDYMLQIANESYDLAQTIRKENREITHDEAIQRVNRSATFFRALMRYCGKNITSDEAVHYVMNH
;
A
#
# COMPACT_ATOMS: atom_id res chain seq x y z
N MET A 1 -4.14 69.28 6.95
CA MET A 1 -4.92 68.29 6.17
C MET A 1 -3.96 67.20 5.74
N MET A 2 -3.86 66.12 6.51
CA MET A 2 -3.09 64.92 6.17
C MET A 2 -4.07 63.74 6.19
N LEU A 3 -4.23 63.12 5.02
CA LEU A 3 -4.96 61.86 4.85
C LEU A 3 -3.99 60.72 5.18
N VAL A 4 -4.28 59.96 6.23
CA VAL A 4 -3.64 58.66 6.49
C VAL A 4 -4.56 57.60 5.90
N PRO A 5 -4.16 56.83 4.88
CA PRO A 5 -4.94 55.68 4.44
C PRO A 5 -4.73 54.55 5.45
N ALA A 6 -5.82 54.09 6.06
CA ALA A 6 -5.84 52.84 6.81
C ALA A 6 -5.61 51.69 5.83
N MET A 7 -4.38 51.16 5.78
CA MET A 7 -4.14 49.87 5.16
C MET A 7 -4.70 48.79 6.07
N LEU A 8 -5.89 48.28 5.73
CA LEU A 8 -6.37 46.99 6.21
C LEU A 8 -5.37 45.93 5.74
N ALA A 9 -4.49 45.49 6.66
CA ALA A 9 -3.78 44.25 6.50
C ALA A 9 -4.80 43.11 6.65
N SER A 10 -5.39 42.68 5.54
CA SER A 10 -6.06 41.39 5.47
C SER A 10 -4.99 40.32 5.71
N PHE A 11 -4.85 39.86 6.95
CA PHE A 11 -4.18 38.60 7.23
C PHE A 11 -4.96 37.51 6.50
N GLY A 12 -4.53 37.18 5.29
CA GLY A 12 -4.98 36.00 4.58
C GLY A 12 -4.72 34.81 5.49
N ALA A 13 -5.79 34.09 5.85
CA ALA A 13 -5.66 32.81 6.51
C ALA A 13 -4.82 31.91 5.59
N LEU A 14 -3.58 31.65 6.00
CA LEU A 14 -2.78 30.56 5.45
C LEU A 14 -3.53 29.29 5.83
N ASN A 15 -4.37 28.81 4.90
CA ASN A 15 -4.84 27.44 4.93
C ASN A 15 -3.62 26.57 4.69
N PHE A 16 -2.97 26.15 5.76
CA PHE A 16 -2.07 25.01 5.73
C PHE A 16 -2.93 23.83 5.30
N MET A 17 -2.83 23.43 4.04
CA MET A 17 -3.25 22.08 3.66
C MET A 17 -2.46 21.14 4.58
N PRO A 18 -3.13 20.19 5.26
CA PRO A 18 -2.39 19.17 6.00
C PRO A 18 -1.42 18.50 5.00
N PRO A 19 -0.17 18.20 5.42
CA PRO A 19 0.71 17.40 4.60
C PRO A 19 -0.05 16.14 4.17
N GLN A 20 -0.14 15.92 2.86
CA GLN A 20 -0.76 14.72 2.31
C GLN A 20 0.01 13.52 2.86
N ALA A 21 -0.73 12.58 3.43
CA ALA A 21 -0.21 11.41 4.10
C ALA A 21 0.79 10.67 3.21
N GLU A 22 2.00 10.51 3.72
CA GLU A 22 2.86 9.41 3.30
C GLU A 22 2.26 8.19 3.98
N ALA A 23 1.60 7.32 3.19
CA ALA A 23 1.19 5.98 3.60
C ALA A 23 2.44 5.19 4.02
N TRP A 24 2.33 3.92 4.42
CA TRP A 24 3.39 2.93 4.33
C TRP A 24 4.40 3.37 3.27
N THR A 25 5.51 4.00 3.67
CA THR A 25 6.07 5.05 2.78
C THR A 25 6.47 4.50 1.41
N ASP A 26 6.62 5.36 0.41
CA ASP A 26 7.16 4.98 -0.91
C ASP A 26 8.37 4.04 -0.77
N GLN A 27 9.27 4.32 0.18
CA GLN A 27 10.44 3.48 0.45
C GLN A 27 10.09 2.11 1.04
N THR A 28 9.03 2.02 1.84
CA THR A 28 8.51 0.76 2.36
C THR A 28 7.89 -0.08 1.23
N HIS A 29 7.12 0.50 0.30
CA HIS A 29 6.63 -0.26 -0.89
C HIS A 29 7.79 -0.68 -1.79
N MET A 30 8.75 0.21 -2.03
CA MET A 30 9.98 -0.11 -2.78
C MET A 30 10.74 -1.27 -2.12
N ALA A 31 10.84 -1.30 -0.79
CA ALA A 31 11.48 -2.38 -0.06
C ALA A 31 10.73 -3.71 -0.23
N ILE A 32 9.39 -3.68 -0.18
CA ILE A 32 8.55 -4.87 -0.45
C ILE A 32 8.80 -5.40 -1.87
N GLU A 33 8.73 -4.54 -2.89
CA GLU A 33 8.90 -4.97 -4.28
C GLU A 33 10.31 -5.47 -4.56
N ARG A 34 11.32 -4.79 -3.99
CA ARG A 34 12.72 -5.22 -4.05
C ARG A 34 12.89 -6.58 -3.40
N ALA A 35 12.37 -6.77 -2.19
CA ALA A 35 12.46 -8.04 -1.47
C ALA A 35 11.76 -9.18 -2.22
N ALA A 36 10.62 -8.88 -2.84
CA ALA A 36 9.91 -9.82 -3.69
C ALA A 36 10.66 -10.17 -4.98
N GLY A 37 11.61 -9.34 -5.42
CA GLY A 37 12.50 -9.60 -6.56
C GLY A 37 12.14 -8.89 -7.85
N LEU A 38 11.33 -7.81 -7.80
CA LEU A 38 11.02 -6.99 -8.96
C LEU A 38 12.17 -6.02 -9.25
N SER A 39 12.79 -6.12 -10.43
CA SER A 39 13.93 -5.26 -10.79
C SER A 39 13.58 -3.78 -10.90
N SER A 40 12.32 -3.46 -11.22
CA SER A 40 11.80 -2.10 -11.38
C SER A 40 11.13 -1.56 -10.11
N TYR A 41 11.54 -2.04 -8.94
CA TYR A 41 10.91 -1.73 -7.64
C TYR A 41 10.82 -0.23 -7.33
N GLN A 42 11.62 0.62 -7.97
CA GLN A 42 11.56 2.08 -7.82
C GLN A 42 10.23 2.65 -8.33
N ASN A 43 9.52 1.91 -9.18
CA ASN A 43 8.19 2.29 -9.67
C ASN A 43 7.09 2.10 -8.62
N ALA A 44 7.38 1.52 -7.45
CA ALA A 44 6.40 1.29 -6.39
C ALA A 44 5.69 2.57 -5.90
N CYS A 45 6.30 3.75 -6.08
CA CYS A 45 5.69 5.05 -5.75
C CYS A 45 4.65 5.52 -6.78
N ALA A 46 4.55 4.86 -7.94
CA ALA A 46 3.71 5.34 -9.05
C ALA A 46 2.21 5.49 -8.69
N PRO A 47 1.59 4.60 -7.88
CA PRO A 47 0.22 4.78 -7.43
C PRO A 47 0.01 6.06 -6.60
N ASP A 48 0.90 6.35 -5.64
CA ASP A 48 0.79 7.56 -4.83
C ASP A 48 1.09 8.85 -5.63
N VAL A 49 2.00 8.78 -6.60
CA VAL A 49 2.21 9.86 -7.57
C VAL A 49 0.94 10.09 -8.41
N SER A 50 0.32 9.02 -8.92
CA SER A 50 -0.92 9.06 -9.71
C SER A 50 -2.08 9.69 -8.93
N LYS A 51 -2.25 9.27 -7.68
CA LYS A 51 -3.21 9.85 -6.72
C LYS A 51 -2.95 11.34 -6.47
N THR A 52 -1.70 11.73 -6.25
CA THR A 52 -1.30 13.12 -6.02
C THR A 52 -1.59 13.99 -7.25
N VAL A 53 -1.19 13.54 -8.44
CA VAL A 53 -1.47 14.21 -9.72
C VAL A 53 -2.98 14.34 -9.93
N SER A 54 -3.75 13.30 -9.63
CA SER A 54 -5.21 13.31 -9.74
C SER A 54 -5.85 14.32 -8.80
N ALA A 55 -5.36 14.43 -7.56
CA ALA A 55 -5.85 15.40 -6.58
C ALA A 55 -5.54 16.85 -7.00
N ILE A 56 -4.30 17.12 -7.44
CA ILE A 56 -3.88 18.44 -7.93
C ILE A 56 -4.75 18.89 -9.11
N ASN A 57 -5.02 17.97 -10.04
CA ASN A 57 -5.81 18.24 -11.24
C ASN A 57 -7.33 18.08 -11.03
N ARG A 58 -7.79 17.77 -9.81
CA ARG A 58 -9.21 17.57 -9.46
C ARG A 58 -9.90 16.55 -10.37
N LEU A 59 -9.20 15.48 -10.74
CA LEU A 59 -9.75 14.41 -11.56
C LEU A 59 -10.80 13.63 -10.76
N LYS A 60 -12.01 13.51 -11.32
CA LYS A 60 -13.12 12.78 -10.68
C LYS A 60 -12.87 11.28 -10.52
N LYS A 61 -12.14 10.68 -11.46
CA LYS A 61 -11.77 9.26 -11.43
C LYS A 61 -10.28 9.14 -11.17
N ASN A 62 -9.92 8.40 -10.14
CA ASN A 62 -8.54 8.07 -9.80
C ASN A 62 -8.48 6.69 -9.13
N ASP A 63 -7.27 6.21 -8.93
CA ASP A 63 -6.94 4.95 -8.25
C ASP A 63 -6.88 5.08 -6.73
N GLY A 64 -7.15 6.26 -6.15
CA GLY A 64 -7.00 6.50 -4.71
C GLY A 64 -7.88 5.60 -3.83
N GLN A 65 -8.97 5.06 -4.36
CA GLN A 65 -9.83 4.09 -3.65
C GLN A 65 -9.26 2.66 -3.65
N ALA A 66 -8.24 2.37 -4.46
CA ALA A 66 -7.60 1.06 -4.53
C ALA A 66 -6.61 0.79 -3.39
N HIS A 67 -6.39 1.75 -2.48
CA HIS A 67 -5.38 1.69 -1.42
C HIS A 67 -5.89 1.17 -0.07
N PHE A 68 -7.21 1.08 0.12
CA PHE A 68 -7.78 0.73 1.42
C PHE A 68 -9.11 -0.01 1.30
N PHE A 69 -9.53 -0.56 2.43
CA PHE A 69 -10.87 -1.06 2.70
C PHE A 69 -11.30 -0.55 4.08
N ASP A 70 -12.31 0.33 4.11
CA ASP A 70 -12.92 0.86 5.34
C ASP A 70 -13.73 -0.26 6.01
N ALA A 71 -13.02 -1.07 6.78
CA ALA A 71 -13.51 -2.31 7.32
C ALA A 71 -14.07 -2.11 8.73
N SER A 72 -15.40 -2.16 8.86
CA SER A 72 -16.10 -2.27 10.16
C SER A 72 -16.24 -3.72 10.66
N LYS A 73 -15.90 -4.69 9.81
CA LYS A 73 -15.92 -6.13 10.07
C LYS A 73 -14.73 -6.79 9.36
N PRO A 74 -14.31 -8.00 9.78
CA PRO A 74 -13.30 -8.77 9.07
C PRO A 74 -13.67 -8.98 7.58
N PRO A 75 -12.75 -8.78 6.62
CA PRO A 75 -13.03 -8.94 5.19
C PRO A 75 -13.36 -10.38 4.79
N THR A 76 -14.25 -10.53 3.79
CA THR A 76 -14.75 -11.81 3.29
C THR A 76 -14.64 -11.94 1.77
N ARG A 77 -14.83 -13.16 1.23
CA ARG A 77 -14.88 -13.40 -0.23
C ARG A 77 -16.01 -12.64 -0.94
N GLU A 78 -17.12 -12.39 -0.24
CA GLU A 78 -18.22 -11.58 -0.76
C GLU A 78 -17.77 -10.13 -0.97
N ASP A 79 -17.00 -9.58 -0.01
CA ASP A 79 -16.44 -8.23 -0.13
C ASP A 79 -15.46 -8.13 -1.32
N VAL A 80 -14.64 -9.16 -1.57
CA VAL A 80 -13.76 -9.23 -2.77
C VAL A 80 -14.58 -9.17 -4.06
N THR A 81 -15.66 -9.95 -4.13
CA THR A 81 -16.53 -10.02 -5.31
C THR A 81 -17.21 -8.67 -5.56
N ALA A 82 -17.74 -8.04 -4.51
CA ALA A 82 -18.34 -6.72 -4.60
C ALA A 82 -17.33 -5.66 -5.06
N GLN A 83 -16.11 -5.66 -4.52
CA GLN A 83 -15.08 -4.69 -4.88
C GLN A 83 -14.58 -4.83 -6.33
N LEU A 84 -14.68 -6.02 -6.95
CA LEU A 84 -14.38 -6.18 -8.38
C LEU A 84 -15.32 -5.37 -9.28
N GLU A 85 -16.56 -5.13 -8.84
CA GLU A 85 -17.51 -4.29 -9.56
C GLU A 85 -17.23 -2.79 -9.38
N MET A 86 -16.41 -2.42 -8.38
CA MET A 86 -16.11 -1.03 -7.99
C MET A 86 -14.87 -0.46 -8.68
N ILE A 87 -14.16 -1.24 -9.49
CA ILE A 87 -12.91 -0.83 -10.11
C ILE A 87 -13.09 0.43 -10.97
N GLY A 88 -12.31 1.47 -10.65
CA GLY A 88 -12.32 2.75 -11.36
C GLY A 88 -13.46 3.69 -10.96
N MET A 89 -14.24 3.34 -9.94
CA MET A 89 -15.19 4.24 -9.29
C MET A 89 -14.46 5.36 -8.55
N SER A 90 -15.14 6.51 -8.43
CA SER A 90 -14.63 7.64 -7.66
C SER A 90 -14.82 7.42 -6.17
N ARG A 91 -14.21 8.29 -5.35
CA ARG A 91 -14.44 8.31 -3.89
C ARG A 91 -15.90 8.56 -3.52
N ASP A 92 -16.62 9.34 -4.32
CA ASP A 92 -18.04 9.63 -4.05
C ASP A 92 -18.91 8.38 -4.28
N ASP A 93 -18.51 7.53 -5.23
CA ASP A 93 -19.24 6.31 -5.61
C ASP A 93 -18.85 5.09 -4.76
N CYS A 94 -17.60 5.04 -4.29
CA CYS A 94 -17.05 3.96 -3.47
C CYS A 94 -16.21 4.56 -2.32
N PRO A 95 -16.85 5.09 -1.27
CA PRO A 95 -16.14 5.75 -0.17
C PRO A 95 -15.36 4.77 0.72
N ASP A 96 -15.75 3.49 0.71
CA ASP A 96 -15.17 2.44 1.55
C ASP A 96 -13.92 1.80 0.94
N GLY A 97 -13.51 2.21 -0.26
CA GLY A 97 -12.35 1.67 -0.95
C GLY A 97 -12.57 0.26 -1.52
N TYR A 98 -11.66 -0.15 -2.41
CA TYR A 98 -11.75 -1.40 -3.17
C TYR A 98 -10.42 -2.15 -3.33
N ILE A 99 -9.48 -2.01 -2.39
CA ILE A 99 -8.16 -2.65 -2.48
C ILE A 99 -8.18 -4.18 -2.73
N LEU A 100 -9.12 -4.92 -2.16
CA LEU A 100 -9.20 -6.38 -2.34
C LEU A 100 -9.54 -6.72 -3.80
N GLY A 101 -10.52 -6.01 -4.37
CA GLY A 101 -10.83 -6.10 -5.79
C GLY A 101 -9.68 -5.59 -6.68
N ALA A 102 -8.99 -4.54 -6.24
CA ALA A 102 -7.87 -3.94 -6.96
C ALA A 102 -6.70 -4.90 -7.13
N ILE A 103 -6.35 -5.67 -6.08
CA ILE A 103 -5.29 -6.68 -6.12
C ILE A 103 -5.62 -7.78 -7.13
N VAL A 104 -6.85 -8.31 -7.09
CA VAL A 104 -7.29 -9.34 -8.05
C VAL A 104 -7.25 -8.80 -9.48
N ASN A 105 -7.78 -7.59 -9.71
CA ASN A 105 -7.76 -6.95 -11.03
C ASN A 105 -6.34 -6.65 -11.53
N ALA A 106 -5.46 -6.14 -10.67
CA ALA A 106 -4.07 -5.85 -11.02
C ALA A 106 -3.31 -7.15 -11.33
N THR A 107 -3.58 -8.23 -10.60
CA THR A 107 -3.04 -9.57 -10.89
C THR A 107 -3.47 -10.06 -12.26
N ARG A 108 -4.77 -10.00 -12.59
CA ARG A 108 -5.30 -10.37 -13.91
C ARG A 108 -4.63 -9.58 -15.03
N LYS A 109 -4.45 -8.26 -14.85
CA LYS A 109 -3.79 -7.38 -15.83
C LYS A 109 -2.31 -7.71 -16.00
N ALA A 110 -1.58 -7.89 -14.90
CA ALA A 110 -0.17 -8.26 -14.92
C ALA A 110 0.02 -9.58 -15.68
N LYS A 111 -0.74 -10.62 -15.31
CA LYS A 111 -0.73 -11.92 -15.99
C LYS A 111 -1.00 -11.81 -17.49
N ALA A 112 -2.08 -11.12 -17.87
CA ALA A 112 -2.45 -10.95 -19.27
C ALA A 112 -1.35 -10.21 -20.07
N TRP A 113 -0.70 -9.20 -19.49
CA TRP A 113 0.37 -8.46 -20.17
C TRP A 113 1.65 -9.27 -20.30
N THR A 114 2.03 -10.03 -19.26
CA THR A 114 3.15 -10.97 -19.30
C THR A 114 2.94 -12.02 -20.40
N GLU A 115 1.74 -12.62 -20.47
CA GLU A 115 1.40 -13.63 -21.49
C GLU A 115 1.40 -13.07 -22.92
N MET A 116 1.09 -11.78 -23.09
CA MET A 116 1.20 -11.08 -24.37
C MET A 116 2.64 -10.67 -24.74
N GLY A 117 3.62 -10.86 -23.85
CA GLY A 117 5.00 -10.38 -24.04
C GLY A 117 5.12 -8.85 -24.07
N LYS A 118 4.17 -8.14 -23.45
CA LYS A 118 4.20 -6.67 -23.32
C LYS A 118 5.03 -6.24 -22.12
N PHE A 119 5.47 -4.98 -22.12
CA PHE A 119 6.11 -4.38 -20.95
C PHE A 119 5.12 -4.30 -19.78
N ASP A 120 5.31 -5.14 -18.76
CA ASP A 120 4.36 -5.44 -17.69
C ASP A 120 4.76 -4.86 -16.34
N ASP A 121 5.96 -4.28 -16.20
CA ASP A 121 6.51 -3.76 -14.94
C ASP A 121 5.59 -2.74 -14.25
N TYR A 122 4.87 -1.89 -15.01
CA TYR A 122 3.94 -0.94 -14.40
C TYR A 122 2.75 -1.63 -13.72
N ASN A 123 2.26 -2.75 -14.27
CA ASN A 123 1.20 -3.52 -13.62
C ASN A 123 1.72 -4.19 -12.35
N TYR A 124 2.99 -4.65 -12.36
CA TYR A 124 3.63 -5.22 -11.18
C TYR A 124 3.92 -4.19 -10.10
N ALA A 125 4.35 -2.98 -10.46
CA ALA A 125 4.55 -1.89 -9.50
C ALA A 125 3.21 -1.49 -8.82
N ILE A 126 2.13 -1.41 -9.59
CA ILE A 126 0.80 -1.16 -9.01
C ILE A 126 0.37 -2.32 -8.11
N LEU A 127 0.60 -3.57 -8.55
CA LEU A 127 0.25 -4.75 -7.77
C LEU A 127 1.06 -4.87 -6.47
N GLY A 128 2.36 -4.59 -6.53
CA GLY A 128 3.28 -4.62 -5.39
C GLY A 128 2.91 -3.57 -4.35
N HIS A 129 2.60 -2.35 -4.80
CA HIS A 129 2.06 -1.30 -3.95
C HIS A 129 0.79 -1.75 -3.19
N TYR A 130 -0.22 -2.25 -3.90
CA TYR A 130 -1.44 -2.74 -3.24
C TYR A 130 -1.18 -3.91 -2.30
N CYS A 131 -0.21 -4.78 -2.59
CA CYS A 131 0.21 -5.84 -1.67
C CYS A 131 0.84 -5.27 -0.39
N GLY A 132 1.57 -4.15 -0.47
CA GLY A 132 2.07 -3.43 0.70
C GLY A 132 0.93 -2.85 1.54
N ASP A 133 0.03 -2.11 0.89
CA ASP A 133 -1.14 -1.51 1.53
C ASP A 133 -2.05 -2.55 2.20
N LEU A 134 -2.18 -3.75 1.63
CA LEU A 134 -2.97 -4.85 2.21
C LEU A 134 -2.52 -5.21 3.64
N SER A 135 -1.22 -5.07 3.91
CA SER A 135 -0.62 -5.41 5.21
C SER A 135 -0.58 -4.24 6.19
N MET A 136 -0.97 -3.03 5.75
CA MET A 136 -1.10 -1.85 6.60
C MET A 136 -2.36 -1.96 7.45
N PRO A 137 -2.26 -2.04 8.79
CA PRO A 137 -3.43 -2.32 9.63
C PRO A 137 -4.55 -1.29 9.47
N LEU A 138 -4.21 0.00 9.43
CA LEU A 138 -5.20 1.07 9.28
C LEU A 138 -5.80 1.18 7.88
N HIS A 139 -5.21 0.58 6.85
CA HIS A 139 -5.83 0.42 5.52
C HIS A 139 -6.91 -0.68 5.52
N MET A 140 -6.95 -1.52 6.55
CA MET A 140 -7.98 -2.57 6.79
C MET A 140 -8.81 -2.25 8.03
N SER A 141 -9.15 -0.97 8.26
CA SER A 141 -9.90 -0.54 9.43
C SER A 141 -10.73 0.70 9.15
N VAL A 142 -11.71 0.96 10.01
CA VAL A 142 -12.55 2.17 9.90
C VAL A 142 -11.74 3.46 9.91
N TYR A 143 -12.03 4.38 8.99
CA TYR A 143 -11.36 5.68 8.89
C TYR A 143 -11.95 6.72 9.87
N ASP A 144 -11.73 6.50 11.17
CA ASP A 144 -12.19 7.36 12.26
C ASP A 144 -11.08 8.23 12.90
N ASP A 145 -11.35 8.84 14.06
CA ASP A 145 -10.39 9.72 14.75
C ASP A 145 -9.10 8.99 15.16
N PHE A 146 -9.20 7.72 15.57
CA PHE A 146 -8.02 6.92 15.90
C PHE A 146 -7.15 6.72 14.67
N ASN A 147 -7.79 6.28 13.57
CA ASN A 147 -7.11 6.06 12.30
C ASN A 147 -6.40 7.35 11.85
N ARG A 148 -7.13 8.48 11.75
CA ARG A 148 -6.57 9.78 11.37
C ARG A 148 -5.40 10.24 12.23
N LYS A 149 -5.46 9.95 13.54
CA LYS A 149 -4.43 10.36 14.49
C LYS A 149 -3.13 9.57 14.32
N HIS A 150 -3.22 8.27 13.99
CA HIS A 150 -2.09 7.34 14.03
C HIS A 150 -1.58 6.92 12.65
N HIS A 151 -2.34 7.14 11.57
CA HIS A 151 -2.04 6.70 10.19
C HIS A 151 -0.58 7.00 9.80
N LEU A 152 -0.21 8.29 9.78
CA LEU A 152 1.11 8.73 9.34
C LEU A 152 2.26 8.17 10.19
N ASN A 153 2.07 7.99 11.49
CA ASN A 153 3.15 7.43 12.33
C ASN A 153 3.33 5.93 12.07
N ILE A 154 2.25 5.21 11.85
CA ILE A 154 2.28 3.77 11.52
C ILE A 154 2.93 3.55 10.16
N ASP A 155 2.57 4.38 9.19
CA ASP A 155 3.15 4.41 7.85
C ASP A 155 4.68 4.58 7.85
N GLN A 156 5.17 5.43 8.75
CA GLN A 156 6.58 5.79 8.88
C GLN A 156 7.34 4.89 9.86
N THR A 157 6.74 3.81 10.36
CA THR A 157 7.37 2.95 11.39
C THR A 157 8.76 2.45 10.96
N LEU A 158 8.89 2.02 9.70
CA LEU A 158 10.14 1.46 9.15
C LEU A 158 11.09 2.53 8.56
N THR A 159 10.59 3.74 8.32
CA THR A 159 11.36 4.87 7.79
C THR A 159 11.70 5.91 8.85
N ARG A 160 11.85 5.44 10.10
CA ARG A 160 12.13 6.15 11.36
C ARG A 160 12.61 7.60 11.24
N LYS A 161 12.13 8.45 12.15
CA LYS A 161 12.51 9.88 12.30
C LYS A 161 14.02 10.17 12.44
N ASP A 162 14.85 9.18 12.79
CA ASP A 162 16.31 9.29 12.88
C ASP A 162 17.04 8.93 11.56
N VAL A 163 16.35 8.25 10.64
CA VAL A 163 16.74 8.15 9.25
C VAL A 163 16.38 9.50 8.64
N LYS A 164 17.38 10.39 8.56
CA LYS A 164 17.22 11.63 7.80
C LYS A 164 16.65 11.28 6.42
N TRP A 165 15.75 12.11 5.91
CA TRP A 165 15.15 12.00 4.57
C TRP A 165 16.19 11.94 3.41
N ASP A 166 17.48 12.12 3.70
CA ASP A 166 18.60 11.98 2.78
C ASP A 166 19.22 10.57 2.73
N VAL A 167 18.74 9.63 3.55
CA VAL A 167 19.17 8.22 3.55
C VAL A 167 18.15 7.37 2.80
N ASP A 168 18.65 6.61 1.83
CA ASP A 168 17.89 5.54 1.17
C ASP A 168 17.62 4.43 2.20
N ALA A 169 16.39 4.36 2.70
CA ALA A 169 15.92 3.37 3.67
C ALA A 169 15.59 2.02 3.01
N VAL A 170 15.39 1.98 1.68
CA VAL A 170 15.03 0.75 0.97
C VAL A 170 16.01 -0.40 1.28
N PRO A 171 17.35 -0.23 1.15
CA PRO A 171 18.30 -1.29 1.48
C PRO A 171 18.36 -1.64 2.97
N LEU A 172 17.97 -0.72 3.87
CA LEU A 172 17.96 -0.97 5.31
C LEU A 172 16.78 -1.86 5.68
N ILE A 173 15.58 -1.50 5.19
CA ILE A 173 14.37 -2.29 5.40
C ILE A 173 14.55 -3.69 4.81
N THR A 174 15.02 -3.81 3.56
CA THR A 174 15.15 -5.13 2.91
C THR A 174 16.10 -6.09 3.62
N LYS A 175 17.10 -5.59 4.34
CA LYS A 175 18.05 -6.44 5.10
C LYS A 175 17.42 -7.12 6.30
N GLU A 176 16.34 -6.56 6.83
CA GLU A 176 15.60 -7.10 7.97
C GLU A 176 14.46 -8.02 7.50
N MET A 177 14.18 -8.04 6.20
CA MET A 177 13.07 -8.78 5.64
C MET A 177 13.39 -10.26 5.42
N THR A 178 12.36 -11.08 5.58
CA THR A 178 12.34 -12.48 5.20
C THR A 178 11.21 -12.72 4.21
N VAL A 179 11.49 -13.44 3.13
CA VAL A 179 10.52 -13.79 2.09
C VAL A 179 10.39 -15.30 2.01
N ASP A 180 9.17 -15.83 2.22
CA ASP A 180 8.90 -17.25 2.05
C ASP A 180 8.82 -17.56 0.56
N ASP A 181 9.87 -18.19 0.06
CA ASP A 181 10.05 -18.49 -1.34
C ASP A 181 9.34 -19.79 -1.76
N SER A 182 8.65 -20.47 -0.85
CA SER A 182 7.88 -21.69 -1.12
C SER A 182 6.42 -21.44 -1.53
N VAL A 183 5.86 -20.27 -1.25
CA VAL A 183 4.45 -19.95 -1.55
C VAL A 183 4.19 -19.92 -3.07
N ARG A 184 3.22 -20.69 -3.53
CA ARG A 184 2.79 -20.77 -4.95
C ARG A 184 1.27 -20.72 -5.03
N PHE A 185 0.77 -20.12 -6.10
CA PHE A 185 -0.64 -20.13 -6.45
C PHE A 185 -0.84 -20.85 -7.79
N HIS A 186 -1.89 -21.64 -7.88
CA HIS A 186 -2.27 -22.37 -9.10
C HIS A 186 -3.52 -21.78 -9.76
N ASN A 187 -4.33 -21.06 -8.99
CA ASN A 187 -5.58 -20.48 -9.42
C ASN A 187 -5.87 -19.20 -8.63
N GLU A 188 -6.88 -18.45 -9.07
CA GLU A 188 -7.30 -17.20 -8.44
C GLU A 188 -7.94 -17.41 -7.06
N ASP A 189 -8.55 -18.57 -6.81
CA ASP A 189 -9.15 -18.86 -5.50
C ASP A 189 -8.08 -18.95 -4.40
N GLU A 190 -6.94 -19.59 -4.67
CA GLU A 190 -5.80 -19.64 -3.74
C GLU A 190 -5.22 -18.24 -3.46
N ILE A 191 -5.22 -17.37 -4.48
CA ILE A 191 -4.81 -15.97 -4.33
C ILE A 191 -5.77 -15.23 -3.40
N ILE A 192 -7.08 -15.39 -3.62
CA ILE A 192 -8.12 -14.74 -2.82
C ILE A 192 -8.05 -15.22 -1.37
N ASP A 193 -7.86 -16.52 -1.12
CA ASP A 193 -7.74 -17.06 0.25
C ASP A 193 -6.50 -16.50 0.97
N TYR A 194 -5.35 -16.47 0.30
CA TYR A 194 -4.12 -15.94 0.90
C TYR A 194 -4.21 -14.43 1.13
N MET A 195 -4.79 -13.69 0.18
CA MET A 195 -5.06 -12.26 0.32
C MET A 195 -5.97 -11.98 1.52
N LEU A 196 -7.06 -12.74 1.66
CA LEU A 196 -7.98 -12.59 2.78
C LEU A 196 -7.33 -12.97 4.11
N GLN A 197 -6.43 -13.96 4.13
CA GLN A 197 -5.64 -14.24 5.33
C GLN A 197 -4.86 -12.99 5.76
N ILE A 198 -4.10 -12.36 4.85
CA ILE A 198 -3.35 -11.13 5.17
C ILE A 198 -4.29 -10.01 5.62
N ALA A 199 -5.39 -9.78 4.88
CA ALA A 199 -6.33 -8.70 5.19
C ALA A 199 -6.95 -8.87 6.59
N ASN A 200 -7.33 -10.09 6.96
CA ASN A 200 -7.87 -10.39 8.28
C ASN A 200 -6.82 -10.24 9.39
N GLU A 201 -5.57 -10.66 9.16
CA GLU A 201 -4.48 -10.41 10.12
C GLU A 201 -4.20 -8.90 10.30
N SER A 202 -4.26 -8.10 9.22
CA SER A 202 -4.13 -6.64 9.28
C SER A 202 -5.29 -6.01 10.06
N TYR A 203 -6.52 -6.46 9.80
CA TYR A 203 -7.70 -6.04 10.55
C TYR A 203 -7.55 -6.34 12.04
N ASP A 204 -7.15 -7.56 12.41
CA ASP A 204 -6.96 -7.97 13.81
C ASP A 204 -5.87 -7.15 14.52
N LEU A 205 -4.77 -6.85 13.83
CA LEU A 205 -3.73 -5.96 14.35
C LEU A 205 -4.28 -4.54 14.54
N ALA A 206 -5.10 -4.04 13.62
CA ALA A 206 -5.75 -2.73 13.75
C ALA A 206 -6.67 -2.66 14.98
N GLN A 207 -7.44 -3.72 15.25
CA GLN A 207 -8.26 -3.80 16.46
C GLN A 207 -7.40 -3.83 17.74
N THR A 208 -6.27 -4.52 17.69
CA THR A 208 -5.32 -4.61 18.81
C THR A 208 -4.73 -3.24 19.16
N ILE A 209 -4.12 -2.57 18.19
CA ILE A 209 -3.49 -1.26 18.42
C ILE A 209 -4.51 -0.18 18.80
N ARG A 210 -5.75 -0.30 18.33
CA ARG A 210 -6.87 0.57 18.71
C ARG A 210 -7.27 0.37 20.16
N LYS A 211 -7.44 -0.88 20.59
CA LYS A 211 -7.74 -1.22 21.99
C LYS A 211 -6.64 -0.75 22.94
N GLU A 212 -5.40 -0.83 22.51
CA GLU A 212 -4.21 -0.44 23.28
C GLU A 212 -3.85 1.05 23.13
N ASN A 213 -4.51 1.75 22.21
CA ASN A 213 -4.26 3.14 21.83
C ASN A 213 -2.77 3.44 21.57
N ARG A 214 -2.13 2.61 20.74
CA ARG A 214 -0.71 2.73 20.37
C ARG A 214 -0.50 2.64 18.86
N GLU A 215 0.74 2.92 18.45
CA GLU A 215 1.24 2.61 17.11
C GLU A 215 1.75 1.16 17.05
N ILE A 216 2.02 0.65 15.84
CA ILE A 216 2.70 -0.64 15.67
C ILE A 216 4.16 -0.54 16.10
N THR A 217 4.72 -1.64 16.55
CA THR A 217 6.15 -1.79 16.81
C THR A 217 6.91 -2.05 15.52
N HIS A 218 8.24 -1.88 15.56
CA HIS A 218 9.13 -2.22 14.45
C HIS A 218 8.99 -3.70 14.03
N ASP A 219 8.97 -4.62 15.00
CA ASP A 219 8.85 -6.06 14.73
C ASP A 219 7.50 -6.41 14.07
N GLU A 220 6.40 -5.79 14.53
CA GLU A 220 5.08 -5.94 13.89
C GLU A 220 5.12 -5.40 12.44
N ALA A 221 5.78 -4.26 12.20
CA ALA A 221 5.94 -3.71 10.86
C ALA A 221 6.78 -4.62 9.95
N ILE A 222 7.91 -5.15 10.43
CA ILE A 222 8.76 -6.11 9.69
C ILE A 222 7.96 -7.37 9.33
N GLN A 223 7.20 -7.93 10.28
CA GLN A 223 6.34 -9.08 10.00
C GLN A 223 5.33 -8.79 8.90
N ARG A 224 4.80 -7.57 8.84
CA ARG A 224 3.79 -7.20 7.85
C ARG A 224 4.38 -7.01 6.46
N VAL A 225 5.52 -6.31 6.32
CA VAL A 225 6.21 -6.19 5.01
C VAL A 225 6.70 -7.55 4.50
N ASN A 226 7.11 -8.47 5.38
CA ASN A 226 7.49 -9.84 5.00
C ASN A 226 6.33 -10.59 4.33
N ARG A 227 5.11 -10.41 4.86
CA ARG A 227 3.89 -11.00 4.32
C ARG A 227 3.55 -10.42 2.95
N SER A 228 3.64 -9.10 2.80
CA SER A 228 3.45 -8.43 1.50
C SER A 228 4.46 -8.88 0.45
N ALA A 229 5.75 -8.96 0.81
CA ALA A 229 6.79 -9.39 -0.12
C ALA A 229 6.63 -10.86 -0.53
N THR A 230 6.29 -11.73 0.42
CA THR A 230 5.96 -13.14 0.17
C THR A 230 4.77 -13.27 -0.78
N PHE A 231 3.67 -12.57 -0.49
CA PHE A 231 2.47 -12.60 -1.31
C PHE A 231 2.74 -12.09 -2.73
N PHE A 232 3.37 -10.91 -2.84
CA PHE A 232 3.68 -10.30 -4.12
C PHE A 232 4.62 -11.17 -4.96
N ARG A 233 5.61 -11.80 -4.35
CA ARG A 233 6.51 -12.73 -5.03
C ARG A 233 5.77 -13.95 -5.59
N ALA A 234 4.83 -14.52 -4.82
CA ALA A 234 3.99 -15.62 -5.29
C ALA A 234 3.08 -15.20 -6.46
N LEU A 235 2.51 -13.99 -6.41
CA LEU A 235 1.72 -13.42 -7.51
C LEU A 235 2.56 -13.20 -8.78
N MET A 236 3.77 -12.65 -8.66
CA MET A 236 4.68 -12.51 -9.79
C MET A 236 4.95 -13.84 -10.49
N ARG A 237 5.17 -14.92 -9.73
CA ARG A 237 5.33 -16.27 -10.29
C ARG A 237 4.06 -16.78 -10.97
N TYR A 238 2.90 -16.60 -10.33
CA TYR A 238 1.61 -16.98 -10.91
C TYR A 238 1.35 -16.30 -12.26
N CYS A 239 1.75 -15.04 -12.37
CA CYS A 239 1.64 -14.25 -13.60
C CYS A 239 2.73 -14.60 -14.65
N GLY A 240 3.72 -15.43 -14.32
CA GLY A 240 4.79 -15.85 -15.23
C GLY A 240 5.98 -14.89 -15.30
N LYS A 241 6.12 -13.98 -14.34
CA LYS A 241 7.25 -13.03 -14.29
C LYS A 241 8.54 -13.76 -13.96
N ASN A 242 9.59 -13.41 -14.70
CA ASN A 242 10.95 -13.76 -14.30
C ASN A 242 11.36 -12.85 -13.14
N ILE A 243 11.48 -13.42 -11.95
CA ILE A 243 11.87 -12.72 -10.73
C ILE A 243 13.36 -12.91 -10.46
N THR A 244 13.97 -11.92 -9.80
CA THR A 244 15.34 -12.01 -9.30
C THR A 244 15.32 -12.27 -7.79
N SER A 245 16.46 -12.68 -7.24
CA SER A 245 16.65 -12.73 -5.78
C SER A 245 17.69 -11.68 -5.41
N ASP A 246 17.45 -10.92 -4.35
CA ASP A 246 18.42 -9.96 -3.81
C ASP A 246 19.24 -10.63 -2.71
N GLU A 247 20.57 -10.58 -2.81
CA GLU A 247 21.47 -11.20 -1.83
C GLU A 247 21.33 -10.62 -0.41
N ALA A 248 20.78 -9.41 -0.29
CA ALA A 248 20.53 -8.78 1.01
C ALA A 248 19.27 -9.30 1.71
N VAL A 249 18.43 -10.09 1.03
CA VAL A 249 17.14 -10.58 1.55
C VAL A 249 17.26 -12.03 1.98
N HIS A 250 16.71 -12.36 3.14
CA HIS A 250 16.68 -13.74 3.62
C HIS A 250 15.50 -14.50 3.00
N TYR A 251 15.78 -15.38 2.03
CA TYR A 251 14.77 -16.24 1.42
C TYR A 251 14.66 -17.57 2.17
N VAL A 252 13.45 -17.92 2.60
CA VAL A 252 13.17 -19.20 3.26
C VAL A 252 12.56 -20.16 2.25
N MET A 253 13.12 -21.37 2.17
CA MET A 253 12.61 -22.47 1.34
C MET A 253 12.16 -23.59 2.28
N ASN A 254 10.86 -23.87 2.34
CA ASN A 254 10.37 -25.07 2.99
C ASN A 254 10.35 -26.20 1.95
N HIS A 255 11.18 -27.22 2.16
CA HIS A 255 11.26 -28.43 1.33
C HIS A 255 10.17 -29.44 1.68
#